data_AF-A0AAD9T8M6-F1
#
_entry.id   AF-A0AAD9T8M6-F1
#
_cell.length_a   1.000
_cell.length_b   1.000
_cell.length_c   1.000
_cell.angle_alpha   90.00
_cell.angle_beta   90.00
_cell.angle_gamma   90.00
#
_symmetry.space_group_name_H-M   'P 1'
#
loop_
_entity.id
_entity.type
_entity.pdbx_description
1 polymer ?
#
loop_
_entity_poly.entity_id
_entity_poly.type
_entity_poly.pdbx_seq_one_letter_code
_entity_poly.pdbx_strand_id
1 'polypeptide(L)'
;MHVKKKKRSIKHYSNLHKILLVGEGDFSFAVCLAQAFGSAVNIVATSVDSQVDRPEKCRQSGCTKERAPNIEILEGLGGTILHEVDAHNMTEHPDPRHKSSDRIVFNFLHTGYKGHDHSNSQIQRHQELVRAFLKSARSMLTRNGEIHVTHKTAYPFSKWEIEKLAEEDEKLRLVEKAKFSESDYSGYVNKRGDGS
;
A
#
# COMPACT_ATOMS: atom_id res chain seq x y z
N MET A 1 16.66 -11.57 -29.27
CA MET A 1 17.33 -10.34 -28.79
C MET A 1 16.66 -9.93 -27.49
N HIS A 2 17.36 -9.90 -26.36
CA HIS A 2 16.79 -9.41 -25.09
C HIS A 2 16.85 -7.87 -25.12
N VAL A 3 15.73 -7.22 -25.40
CA VAL A 3 15.62 -5.76 -25.25
C VAL A 3 15.72 -5.46 -23.75
N LYS A 4 16.84 -4.88 -23.30
CA LYS A 4 16.97 -4.42 -21.91
C LYS A 4 15.92 -3.33 -21.67
N LYS A 5 14.98 -3.55 -20.73
CA LYS A 5 14.01 -2.53 -20.34
C LYS A 5 14.77 -1.30 -19.83
N LYS A 6 14.46 -0.11 -20.38
CA LYS A 6 14.99 1.17 -19.89
C LYS A 6 14.48 1.40 -18.46
N LYS A 7 15.39 1.64 -17.51
CA LYS A 7 15.01 1.98 -16.13
C LYS A 7 14.26 3.31 -16.11
N ARG A 8 13.08 3.32 -15.50
CA ARG A 8 12.28 4.50 -15.16
C ARG A 8 12.03 4.47 -13.67
N SER A 9 12.12 5.62 -13.02
CA SER A 9 12.02 5.72 -11.57
C SER A 9 11.28 6.97 -11.14
N ILE A 10 10.61 6.87 -10.00
CA ILE A 10 9.97 7.97 -9.29
C ILE A 10 10.29 7.77 -7.81
N LYS A 11 10.96 8.75 -7.19
CA LYS A 11 11.45 8.68 -5.81
C LYS A 11 12.18 7.35 -5.52
N HIS A 12 11.64 6.53 -4.62
CA HIS A 12 12.24 5.28 -4.16
C HIS A 12 11.84 4.05 -5.00
N TYR A 13 11.04 4.26 -6.06
CA TYR A 13 10.44 3.18 -6.85
C TYR A 13 10.95 3.19 -8.28
N SER A 14 11.07 2.00 -8.88
CA SER A 14 11.45 1.85 -10.28
C SER A 14 10.67 0.73 -10.96
N ASN A 15 10.57 0.80 -12.28
CA ASN A 15 9.93 -0.22 -13.12
C ASN A 15 10.68 -1.57 -13.14
N LEU A 16 11.79 -1.68 -12.42
CA LEU A 16 12.53 -2.94 -12.23
C LEU A 16 12.17 -3.64 -10.91
N HIS A 17 11.49 -2.96 -9.98
CA HIS A 17 11.03 -3.55 -8.73
C HIS A 17 9.71 -4.29 -8.94
N LYS A 18 9.53 -5.44 -8.29
CA LYS A 18 8.19 -5.98 -8.01
C LYS A 18 7.58 -5.23 -6.83
N ILE A 19 6.46 -4.55 -7.05
CA ILE A 19 5.85 -3.64 -6.08
C ILE A 19 4.50 -4.19 -5.66
N LEU A 20 4.31 -4.33 -4.35
CA LEU A 20 3.02 -4.58 -3.72
C LEU A 20 2.58 -3.29 -3.02
N LEU A 21 1.40 -2.78 -3.39
CA LEU A 21 0.78 -1.61 -2.77
C LEU A 21 -0.40 -2.09 -1.94
N VAL A 22 -0.37 -1.83 -0.64
CA VAL A 22 -1.31 -2.38 0.33
C VAL A 22 -2.29 -1.30 0.79
N GLY A 23 -3.58 -1.61 0.79
CA GLY A 23 -4.62 -0.72 1.30
C GLY A 23 -4.85 0.52 0.43
N GLU A 24 -4.76 0.37 -0.89
CA GLU A 24 -5.10 1.44 -1.83
C GLU A 24 -6.57 1.83 -1.67
N GLY A 25 -6.82 3.12 -1.45
CA GLY A 25 -8.16 3.68 -1.35
C GLY A 25 -8.81 3.86 -2.72
N ASP A 26 -8.33 4.82 -3.52
CA ASP A 26 -8.83 5.06 -4.87
C ASP A 26 -7.85 4.59 -5.97
N PHE A 27 -6.78 3.87 -5.59
CA PHE A 27 -5.70 3.41 -6.48
C PHE A 27 -4.89 4.52 -7.18
N SER A 28 -5.05 5.78 -6.78
CA SER A 28 -4.35 6.91 -7.42
C SER A 28 -2.82 6.83 -7.26
N PHE A 29 -2.32 6.29 -6.15
CA PHE A 29 -0.89 6.09 -5.94
C PHE A 29 -0.33 5.04 -6.91
N ALA A 30 -1.03 3.91 -7.03
CA ALA A 30 -0.70 2.87 -8.01
C ALA A 30 -0.68 3.42 -9.45
N VAL A 31 -1.69 4.20 -9.85
CA VAL A 31 -1.75 4.84 -11.18
C VAL A 31 -0.57 5.77 -11.39
N CYS A 32 -0.22 6.59 -10.39
CA CYS A 32 0.93 7.50 -10.47
C CYS A 32 2.23 6.75 -10.79
N LEU A 33 2.50 5.65 -10.07
CA LEU A 33 3.67 4.81 -10.32
C LEU A 33 3.61 4.18 -11.72
N ALA A 34 2.46 3.61 -12.10
CA ALA A 34 2.25 2.96 -13.39
C ALA A 34 2.51 3.92 -14.56
N GLN A 35 2.02 5.15 -14.49
CA GLN A 35 2.22 6.19 -15.50
C GLN A 35 3.68 6.63 -15.57
N ALA A 36 4.35 6.84 -14.43
CA ALA A 36 5.77 7.16 -14.38
C ALA A 36 6.64 6.05 -15.00
N PHE A 37 6.24 4.79 -14.81
CA PHE A 37 6.91 3.64 -15.41
C PHE A 37 6.49 3.38 -16.86
N GLY A 38 5.36 3.94 -17.29
CA GLY A 38 4.69 3.62 -18.55
C GLY A 38 4.21 2.17 -18.66
N SER A 39 4.04 1.48 -17.53
CA SER A 39 3.56 0.11 -17.41
C SER A 39 3.29 -0.21 -15.94
N ALA A 40 2.33 -1.09 -15.68
CA ALA A 40 1.99 -1.58 -14.35
C ALA A 40 2.24 -3.09 -14.16
N VAL A 41 2.88 -3.78 -15.12
CA VAL A 41 3.09 -5.25 -15.06
C VAL A 41 3.84 -5.76 -13.83
N ASN A 42 4.55 -4.87 -13.16
CA ASN A 42 5.32 -5.13 -11.95
C ASN A 42 4.62 -4.62 -10.68
N ILE A 43 3.37 -4.17 -10.77
CA ILE A 43 2.58 -3.60 -9.68
C ILE A 43 1.42 -4.54 -9.37
N VAL A 44 1.31 -4.92 -8.11
CA VAL A 44 0.12 -5.51 -7.50
C VAL A 44 -0.44 -4.49 -6.53
N ALA A 45 -1.66 -4.01 -6.77
CA ALA A 45 -2.33 -3.05 -5.92
C ALA A 45 -3.49 -3.72 -5.19
N THR A 46 -3.59 -3.53 -3.88
CA THR A 46 -4.59 -4.22 -3.06
C THR A 46 -5.50 -3.28 -2.30
N SER A 47 -6.75 -3.68 -2.10
CA SER A 47 -7.70 -3.00 -1.22
C SER A 47 -8.35 -3.97 -0.24
N VAL A 48 -8.84 -3.47 0.89
CA VAL A 48 -9.64 -4.26 1.84
C VAL A 48 -11.08 -4.41 1.33
N ASP A 49 -11.61 -3.41 0.62
CA ASP A 49 -13.00 -3.44 0.15
C ASP A 49 -13.28 -4.64 -0.77
N SER A 50 -14.48 -5.22 -0.62
CA SER A 50 -14.98 -6.27 -1.51
C SER A 50 -15.17 -5.76 -2.94
N GLN A 51 -15.14 -6.68 -3.93
CA GLN A 51 -15.23 -6.38 -5.38
C GLN A 51 -16.54 -5.68 -5.84
N VAL A 52 -17.38 -5.18 -4.93
CA VAL A 52 -18.71 -4.63 -5.23
C VAL A 52 -18.65 -3.31 -6.03
N ASP A 53 -17.45 -2.76 -6.28
CA ASP A 53 -17.22 -1.51 -7.00
C ASP A 53 -16.95 -1.69 -8.51
N ARG A 54 -17.71 -2.57 -9.19
CA ARG A 54 -17.85 -2.46 -10.65
C ARG A 54 -18.77 -1.29 -10.99
N PRO A 55 -18.55 -0.58 -12.12
CA PRO A 55 -19.27 0.66 -12.48
C PRO A 55 -20.81 0.52 -12.46
N GLU A 56 -21.35 -0.68 -12.67
CA GLU A 56 -22.80 -0.95 -12.64
C GLU A 56 -23.43 -0.86 -11.23
N LYS A 57 -22.67 -1.02 -10.13
CA LYS A 57 -23.17 -0.98 -8.74
C LYS A 57 -22.77 0.27 -7.95
N CYS A 58 -21.87 1.10 -8.47
CA CYS A 58 -21.40 2.35 -7.85
C CYS A 58 -22.48 3.45 -7.68
N ARG A 59 -23.73 3.21 -8.07
CA ARG A 59 -24.85 4.17 -7.87
C ARG A 59 -25.47 4.08 -6.47
N GLN A 60 -25.21 3.01 -5.71
CA GLN A 60 -25.85 2.77 -4.40
C GLN A 60 -24.87 2.75 -3.20
N SER A 61 -23.61 2.36 -3.39
CA SER A 61 -22.56 2.39 -2.36
C SER A 61 -21.70 3.65 -2.55
N GLY A 62 -21.24 4.27 -1.46
CA GLY A 62 -20.43 5.51 -1.45
C GLY A 62 -19.02 5.39 -2.06
N CYS A 63 -18.92 4.71 -3.19
CA CYS A 63 -17.72 4.55 -3.99
C CYS A 63 -17.24 5.93 -4.46
N THR A 64 -15.96 6.24 -4.25
CA THR A 64 -15.35 7.48 -4.74
C THR A 64 -15.35 7.43 -6.27
N LYS A 65 -15.88 8.48 -6.92
CA LYS A 65 -15.99 8.57 -8.40
C LYS A 65 -14.67 8.33 -9.11
N GLU A 66 -13.56 8.55 -8.41
CA GLU A 66 -12.19 8.45 -8.90
C GLU A 66 -11.62 7.02 -8.90
N ARG A 67 -12.25 6.05 -8.21
CA ARG A 67 -11.73 4.69 -8.07
C ARG A 67 -11.82 3.89 -9.37
N ALA A 68 -12.99 3.91 -10.02
CA ALA A 68 -13.23 3.20 -11.27
C ALA A 68 -12.24 3.57 -12.41
N PRO A 69 -12.02 4.87 -12.74
CA PRO A 69 -11.07 5.22 -13.80
C PRO A 69 -9.63 4.81 -13.46
N ASN A 70 -9.23 4.85 -12.18
CA ASN A 70 -7.89 4.43 -11.78
C ASN A 70 -7.68 2.91 -11.93
N ILE A 71 -8.70 2.11 -11.60
CA ILE A 71 -8.71 0.66 -11.84
C ILE A 71 -8.55 0.37 -13.34
N GLU A 72 -9.35 1.02 -14.19
CA GLU A 72 -9.28 0.83 -15.65
C GLU A 72 -7.89 1.18 -16.22
N ILE A 73 -7.28 2.28 -15.76
CA ILE A 73 -5.93 2.68 -16.17
C ILE A 73 -4.90 1.62 -15.74
N LEU A 74 -4.98 1.12 -14.50
CA LEU A 74 -4.04 0.12 -13.99
C LEU A 74 -4.11 -1.18 -14.76
N GLU A 75 -5.33 -1.71 -14.97
CA GLU A 75 -5.54 -2.93 -15.74
C GLU A 75 -5.08 -2.74 -17.20
N GLY A 76 -5.40 -1.59 -17.80
CA GLY A 76 -4.95 -1.23 -19.15
C GLY A 76 -3.43 -1.13 -19.29
N LEU A 77 -2.71 -0.82 -18.21
CA LEU A 77 -1.24 -0.80 -18.15
C LEU A 77 -0.64 -2.15 -17.72
N GLY A 78 -1.47 -3.17 -17.50
CA GLY A 78 -1.07 -4.54 -17.15
C GLY A 78 -0.89 -4.80 -15.66
N GLY A 79 -1.40 -3.92 -14.80
CA GLY A 79 -1.36 -4.06 -13.34
C GLY A 79 -2.27 -5.17 -12.85
N THR A 80 -1.94 -5.71 -11.68
CA THR A 80 -2.82 -6.66 -10.98
C THR A 80 -3.51 -5.94 -9.82
N ILE A 81 -4.84 -6.10 -9.73
CA ILE A 81 -5.63 -5.56 -8.63
C ILE A 81 -6.19 -6.74 -7.83
N LEU A 82 -5.97 -6.73 -6.51
CA LEU A 82 -6.49 -7.73 -5.58
C LEU A 82 -7.37 -7.05 -4.54
N HIS A 83 -8.60 -7.51 -4.41
CA HIS A 83 -9.54 -7.02 -3.40
C HIS A 83 -9.56 -7.96 -2.20
N GLU A 84 -10.18 -7.54 -1.10
CA GLU A 84 -10.31 -8.36 0.12
C GLU A 84 -8.96 -8.80 0.69
N VAL A 85 -7.94 -7.95 0.55
CA VAL A 85 -6.62 -8.18 1.14
C VAL A 85 -6.53 -7.39 2.44
N ASP A 86 -6.66 -8.08 3.56
CA ASP A 86 -6.41 -7.52 4.89
C ASP A 86 -4.91 -7.51 5.20
N ALA A 87 -4.43 -6.36 5.67
CA ALA A 87 -3.05 -6.14 6.07
C ALA A 87 -2.62 -7.05 7.24
N HIS A 88 -3.56 -7.56 8.05
CA HIS A 88 -3.26 -8.47 9.15
C HIS A 88 -2.84 -9.87 8.69
N ASN A 89 -3.25 -10.29 7.50
CA ASN A 89 -3.05 -11.66 7.00
C ASN A 89 -2.82 -11.71 5.47
N MET A 90 -2.04 -10.77 4.94
CA MET A 90 -1.77 -10.69 3.48
C MET A 90 -1.24 -12.00 2.87
N THR A 91 -0.53 -12.81 3.66
CA THR A 91 0.04 -14.09 3.23
C THR A 91 -0.99 -15.15 2.86
N GLU A 92 -2.21 -15.04 3.40
CA GLU A 92 -3.28 -16.02 3.23
C GLU A 92 -4.02 -15.88 1.90
N HIS A 93 -3.94 -14.70 1.27
CA HIS A 93 -4.59 -14.48 -0.01
C HIS A 93 -4.08 -15.49 -1.07
N PRO A 94 -4.98 -16.11 -1.85
CA PRO A 94 -4.63 -17.27 -2.67
C PRO A 94 -3.71 -16.95 -3.85
N ASP A 95 -3.72 -15.70 -4.33
CA ASP A 95 -2.91 -15.28 -5.47
C ASP A 95 -1.40 -15.41 -5.15
N PRO A 96 -0.58 -16.04 -5.98
CA PRO A 96 0.86 -16.12 -5.73
C PRO A 96 1.61 -14.81 -6.05
N ARG A 97 1.03 -13.89 -6.83
CA ARG A 97 1.73 -12.72 -7.40
C ARG A 97 2.17 -11.70 -6.36
N HIS A 98 1.50 -11.61 -5.21
CA HIS A 98 1.90 -10.72 -4.12
C HIS A 98 2.88 -11.36 -3.14
N LYS A 99 3.19 -12.66 -3.26
CA LYS A 99 4.01 -13.39 -2.26
C LYS A 99 5.53 -13.18 -2.40
N SER A 100 5.98 -12.36 -3.35
CA SER A 100 7.40 -12.04 -3.55
C SER A 100 7.60 -10.65 -4.15
N SER A 101 7.94 -9.68 -3.30
CA SER A 101 8.03 -8.26 -3.68
C SER A 101 9.35 -7.62 -3.25
N ASP A 102 9.88 -6.76 -4.11
CA ASP A 102 11.06 -5.93 -3.81
C ASP A 102 10.66 -4.69 -3.00
N ARG A 103 9.43 -4.20 -3.17
CA ARG A 103 8.86 -3.09 -2.42
C ARG A 103 7.47 -3.47 -1.96
N ILE A 104 7.23 -3.41 -0.65
CA ILE A 104 5.89 -3.53 -0.07
C ILE A 104 5.57 -2.19 0.57
N VAL A 105 4.56 -1.50 0.04
CA VAL A 105 4.24 -0.12 0.41
C VAL A 105 2.89 -0.08 1.08
N PHE A 106 2.82 0.56 2.25
CA PHE A 106 1.56 0.85 2.92
C PHE A 106 1.54 2.32 3.33
N ASN A 107 0.74 3.11 2.62
CA ASN A 107 0.67 4.55 2.80
C ASN A 107 -0.45 4.94 3.76
N PHE A 108 -0.10 5.67 4.82
CA PHE A 108 -1.03 6.22 5.80
C PHE A 108 -1.96 5.16 6.42
N LEU A 109 -1.34 4.11 6.95
CA LEU A 109 -2.01 3.00 7.63
C LEU A 109 -3.05 3.52 8.61
N HIS A 110 -4.24 2.91 8.61
CA HIS A 110 -5.29 3.25 9.54
C HIS A 110 -6.15 2.02 9.83
N THR A 111 -6.62 1.88 11.06
CA THR A 111 -7.49 0.77 11.51
C THR A 111 -8.96 0.95 11.10
N GLY A 112 -9.28 1.94 10.25
CA GLY A 112 -10.66 2.31 9.93
C GLY A 112 -11.55 2.93 11.00
N TYR A 113 -11.08 2.96 12.24
CA TYR A 113 -11.90 3.41 13.34
C TYR A 113 -12.31 4.90 13.21
N LYS A 114 -13.62 5.16 13.24
CA LYS A 114 -14.21 6.51 13.23
C LYS A 114 -14.32 7.05 14.66
N GLY A 115 -13.19 7.41 15.26
CA GLY A 115 -13.14 8.07 16.55
C GLY A 115 -11.80 8.77 16.79
N HIS A 116 -11.53 9.14 18.03
CA HIS A 116 -10.33 9.89 18.39
C HIS A 116 -9.09 8.97 18.48
N ASP A 117 -8.07 9.25 17.66
CA ASP A 117 -6.83 8.45 17.58
C ASP A 117 -5.91 8.54 18.81
N HIS A 118 -6.26 9.36 19.81
CA HIS A 118 -5.40 9.64 20.96
C HIS A 118 -5.64 8.74 22.18
N SER A 119 -6.68 7.90 22.17
CA SER A 119 -6.90 6.97 23.29
C SER A 119 -5.85 5.84 23.27
N ASN A 120 -5.46 5.36 24.46
CA ASN A 120 -4.51 4.26 24.58
C ASN A 120 -4.99 2.98 23.85
N SER A 121 -6.30 2.71 23.86
CA SER A 121 -6.87 1.57 23.14
C SER A 121 -6.76 1.72 21.63
N GLN A 122 -6.91 2.92 21.08
CA GLN A 122 -6.69 3.14 19.65
C GLN A 122 -5.21 3.06 19.29
N ILE A 123 -4.32 3.57 20.13
CA ILE A 123 -2.87 3.42 19.92
C ILE A 123 -2.49 1.93 19.87
N GLN A 124 -3.01 1.11 20.79
CA GLN A 124 -2.76 -0.33 20.79
C GLN A 124 -3.24 -1.02 19.51
N ARG A 125 -4.46 -0.71 19.03
CA ARG A 125 -4.96 -1.26 17.76
C ARG A 125 -4.11 -0.88 16.55
N HIS A 126 -3.62 0.35 16.50
CA HIS A 126 -2.71 0.77 15.43
C HIS A 126 -1.36 0.06 15.52
N GLN A 127 -0.84 -0.17 16.74
CA GLN A 127 0.37 -0.98 16.94
C GLN A 127 0.15 -2.44 16.51
N GLU A 128 -1.01 -3.03 16.79
CA GLU A 128 -1.38 -4.39 16.35
C GLU A 128 -1.43 -4.47 14.82
N LEU A 129 -2.07 -3.52 14.16
CA LEU A 129 -2.08 -3.41 12.69
C LEU A 129 -0.65 -3.33 12.13
N VAL A 130 0.20 -2.48 12.71
CA VAL A 130 1.59 -2.33 12.30
C VAL A 130 2.35 -3.65 12.45
N ARG A 131 2.22 -4.33 13.60
CA ARG A 131 2.86 -5.64 13.82
C ARG A 131 2.44 -6.66 12.79
N ALA A 132 1.13 -6.82 12.60
CA ALA A 132 0.57 -7.82 11.70
C ALA A 132 1.00 -7.55 10.24
N PHE A 133 0.96 -6.29 9.81
CA PHE A 133 1.46 -5.87 8.51
C PHE A 133 2.95 -6.17 8.33
N LEU A 134 3.79 -5.75 9.28
CA LEU A 134 5.25 -5.95 9.20
C LEU A 134 5.61 -7.44 9.15
N LYS A 135 4.92 -8.26 9.94
CA LYS A 135 5.05 -9.73 9.94
C LYS A 135 4.74 -10.34 8.59
N SER A 136 3.57 -10.04 8.04
CA SER A 136 3.18 -10.53 6.71
C SER A 136 4.15 -10.03 5.64
N ALA A 137 4.44 -8.73 5.63
CA ALA A 137 5.33 -8.12 4.65
C ALA A 137 6.73 -8.75 4.70
N ARG A 138 7.31 -8.96 5.89
CA ARG A 138 8.63 -9.57 6.09
C ARG A 138 8.75 -10.92 5.38
N SER A 139 7.71 -11.74 5.47
CA SER A 139 7.65 -13.08 4.87
C SER A 139 7.54 -13.05 3.33
N MET A 140 7.11 -11.93 2.76
CA MET A 140 6.86 -11.74 1.32
C MET A 140 7.97 -10.93 0.63
N LEU A 141 8.95 -10.41 1.38
CA LEU A 141 10.08 -9.68 0.83
C LEU A 141 11.05 -10.58 0.06
N THR A 142 11.57 -10.06 -1.05
CA THR A 142 12.78 -10.60 -1.68
C THR A 142 14.03 -10.33 -0.83
N ARG A 143 15.17 -10.95 -1.20
CA ARG A 143 16.43 -10.84 -0.45
C ARG A 143 16.90 -9.40 -0.17
N ASN A 144 16.62 -8.47 -1.08
CA ASN A 144 16.94 -7.04 -0.95
C ASN A 144 15.67 -6.17 -0.95
N GLY A 145 14.56 -6.77 -0.51
CA GLY A 145 13.27 -6.11 -0.45
C GLY A 145 13.21 -5.08 0.68
N GLU A 146 12.37 -4.08 0.50
CA GLU A 146 12.13 -3.02 1.49
C GLU A 146 10.64 -2.90 1.79
N ILE A 147 10.31 -2.62 3.05
CA ILE A 147 8.97 -2.27 3.49
C ILE A 147 8.93 -0.75 3.66
N HIS A 148 7.98 -0.11 3.00
CA HIS A 148 7.82 1.34 2.95
C HIS A 148 6.52 1.70 3.67
N VAL A 149 6.64 2.38 4.80
CA VAL A 149 5.51 2.83 5.61
C VAL A 149 5.48 4.35 5.63
N THR A 150 4.38 4.93 5.14
CA THR A 150 4.13 6.37 5.27
C THR A 150 3.20 6.61 6.44
N HIS A 151 3.59 7.45 7.41
CA HIS A 151 2.72 7.85 8.52
C HIS A 151 3.04 9.28 8.99
N LYS A 152 2.12 9.89 9.76
CA LYS A 152 2.32 11.21 10.36
C LYS A 152 3.25 11.13 11.56
N THR A 153 4.20 12.03 11.74
CA THR A 153 5.21 11.92 12.82
C THR A 153 4.82 12.60 14.13
N ALA A 154 3.73 13.37 14.15
CA ALA A 154 3.25 14.05 15.36
C ALA A 154 2.39 13.13 16.23
N TYR A 155 2.21 13.50 17.50
CA TYR A 155 1.22 12.84 18.37
C TYR A 155 -0.20 12.92 17.74
N PRO A 156 -1.03 11.87 17.85
CA PRO A 156 -0.80 10.59 18.54
C PRO A 156 -0.05 9.53 17.72
N PHE A 157 0.14 9.74 16.43
CA PHE A 157 0.74 8.78 15.50
C PHE A 157 2.17 8.38 15.87
N SER A 158 2.94 9.29 16.47
CA SER A 158 4.28 8.99 16.99
C SER A 158 4.30 7.87 18.03
N LYS A 159 3.18 7.62 18.73
CA LYS A 159 3.03 6.53 19.72
C LYS A 159 2.82 5.16 19.10
N TRP A 160 2.71 5.07 17.78
CA TRP A 160 2.66 3.76 17.11
C TRP A 160 4.03 3.08 17.12
N GLU A 161 5.11 3.82 17.36
CA GLU A 161 6.47 3.29 17.58
C GLU A 161 6.91 2.29 16.48
N ILE A 162 6.56 2.55 15.22
CA ILE A 162 6.72 1.62 14.08
C ILE A 162 8.14 1.05 14.00
N GLU A 163 9.15 1.90 14.15
CA GLU A 163 10.56 1.49 14.11
C GLU A 163 10.92 0.49 15.20
N LYS A 164 10.45 0.74 16.42
CA LYS A 164 10.67 -0.14 17.56
C LYS A 164 9.97 -1.49 17.35
N LEU A 165 8.70 -1.47 16.91
CA LEU A 165 7.95 -2.68 16.60
C LEU A 165 8.65 -3.51 15.51
N ALA A 166 9.14 -2.86 14.46
CA ALA A 166 9.85 -3.53 13.37
C ALA A 166 11.14 -4.22 13.84
N GLU A 167 11.92 -3.56 14.70
CA GLU A 167 13.18 -4.07 15.22
C GLU A 167 12.97 -5.19 16.25
N GLU A 168 12.09 -4.97 17.23
CA GLU A 168 11.87 -5.89 18.35
C GLU A 168 11.17 -7.17 17.88
N ASP A 169 10.09 -7.03 17.10
CA ASP A 169 9.18 -8.14 16.77
C ASP A 169 9.62 -8.88 15.49
N GLU A 170 10.02 -8.16 14.45
CA GLU A 170 10.23 -8.72 13.10
C GLU A 170 11.70 -8.74 12.63
N LYS A 171 12.63 -8.29 13.49
CA LYS A 171 14.08 -8.20 13.20
C LYS A 171 14.39 -7.41 11.91
N LEU A 172 13.56 -6.41 11.64
CA LEU A 172 13.77 -5.46 10.57
C LEU A 172 14.72 -4.35 11.05
N ARG A 173 15.42 -3.72 10.10
CA ARG A 173 16.28 -2.57 10.39
C ARG A 173 15.79 -1.38 9.59
N LEU A 174 15.70 -0.22 10.23
CA LEU A 174 15.44 1.03 9.55
C LEU A 174 16.55 1.32 8.52
N VAL A 175 16.15 1.54 7.28
CA VAL A 175 17.08 1.89 6.18
C VAL A 175 17.16 3.40 6.01
N GLU A 176 16.01 4.08 5.95
CA GLU A 176 15.92 5.51 5.66
C GLU A 176 14.63 6.10 6.27
N LYS A 177 14.66 7.40 6.60
CA LYS A 177 13.46 8.21 6.79
C LYS A 177 13.44 9.32 5.73
N ALA A 178 12.36 9.42 4.98
CA ALA A 178 12.16 10.46 3.97
C ALA A 178 10.86 11.23 4.26
N LYS A 179 10.85 12.52 3.90
CA LYS A 179 9.61 13.30 3.93
C LYS A 179 8.73 12.87 2.75
N PHE A 180 7.47 12.55 3.03
CA PHE A 180 6.46 12.32 2.00
C PHE A 180 5.82 13.65 1.61
N SER A 181 5.79 13.96 0.31
CA SER A 181 5.07 15.10 -0.25
C SER A 181 4.13 14.61 -1.34
N GLU A 182 2.84 14.91 -1.25
CA GLU A 182 1.85 14.52 -2.26
C GLU A 182 2.19 15.08 -3.65
N SER A 183 2.82 16.25 -3.71
CA SER A 183 3.28 16.88 -4.96
C SER A 183 4.31 16.05 -5.73
N ASP A 184 4.98 15.12 -5.06
CA ASP A 184 5.93 14.21 -5.71
C ASP A 184 5.23 13.11 -6.52
N TYR A 185 3.92 12.92 -6.30
CA TYR A 185 3.10 11.88 -6.88
C TYR A 185 1.91 12.52 -7.59
N SER A 186 2.12 12.93 -8.85
CA SER A 186 1.08 13.58 -9.66
C SER A 186 -0.20 12.74 -9.71
N GLY A 187 -1.33 13.35 -9.35
CA GLY A 187 -2.64 12.70 -9.34
C GLY A 187 -2.95 11.86 -8.10
N TYR A 188 -1.99 11.67 -7.18
CA TYR A 188 -2.24 10.98 -5.91
C TYR A 188 -3.21 11.78 -5.03
N VAL A 189 -4.20 11.09 -4.49
CA VAL A 189 -5.14 11.62 -3.51
C VAL A 189 -5.14 10.70 -2.30
N ASN A 190 -4.76 11.24 -1.14
CA ASN A 190 -4.89 10.47 0.09
C ASN A 190 -6.37 10.26 0.44
N LYS A 191 -6.76 8.99 0.60
CA LYS A 191 -8.07 8.60 1.13
C LYS A 191 -7.89 7.93 2.48
N ARG A 192 -8.69 8.32 3.47
CA ARG A 192 -8.75 7.60 4.74
C ARG A 192 -9.43 6.27 4.49
N GLY A 193 -8.77 5.17 4.85
CA GLY A 193 -9.39 3.85 4.79
C GLY A 193 -10.51 3.74 5.82
N ASP A 194 -11.68 3.28 5.38
CA ASP A 194 -12.82 2.89 6.21
C ASP A 194 -12.62 1.42 6.64
N GLY A 195 -11.51 1.12 7.33
CA GLY A 195 -11.30 -0.21 7.90
C GLY A 195 -12.54 -0.68 8.69
N SER A 196 -12.94 -1.91 8.40
CA SER A 196 -14.09 -2.61 8.98
C SER A 196 -13.76 -3.22 10.33
#